data_AF-A0A495TFQ4-F1
#
_entry.id   AF-A0A495TFQ4-F1
#
_cell.length_a   1.000
_cell.length_b   1.000
_cell.length_c   1.000
_cell.angle_alpha   90.00
_cell.angle_beta   90.00
_cell.angle_gamma   90.00
#
_symmetry.space_group_name_H-M   'P 1'
#
loop_
_entity.id
_entity.type
_entity.pdbx_description
1 polymer ?
#
loop_
_entity_poly.entity_id
_entity_poly.type
_entity_poly.pdbx_seq_one_letter_code
_entity_poly.pdbx_strand_id
1 'polypeptide(L)'
;MTPTLPLIISEEPVPRGLSGPVKALKPSAAAVYASYDGELAWFQGKPLSWSQQFLGRYRTRYEVDLSDHRRTAHLKSWPLPSQDQAHCFDAIVDVGFRVHDPVEVVRRNVTDALIVVYGHIAAVLRGIARGYPIDQAALAEHRMNQDCAREMVLSEGITIYRCVVDLRPDDAARTYISSLTRADRELRLAESAQLRAEAEARGEQVVDRIRLDGRLARETQEQRVKLELQAERRRLLGEGDLDIGGLIRLFVLEHPDRVAEAIEMRSRWETSLVGRQEQFDERSVEVFKFMVANDLIQPADVEVIRQQALHRVHGATLAGGAATALPPVRWGGPAGSAGSGGPGGPGAPGAPGGFAGPSGPSALVGTVVADAQGSGTANGVLPVYLLIDESAAVAGCLDGLNNALRGLHSALLTPPETAAGLRISVLGAAGDTTAHLPMSAVEWTTVMPELRVRAGARHDLAFERLRRLVPEDLARLKAEHRVVHRPVLFVLFGGVCEESVRWRETVRALTDPVANPGHPTVIAVGIGRADEAEIRAIARYPELAFVAEPGLDLATAAERFASLLRDSVLYLSRGLAGGRPDLFIECPPGLRRLGGTG
;
A
#
# COMPACT_ATOMS: atom_id res chain seq x y z
N MET A 1 -11.17 -46.71 15.61
CA MET A 1 -12.10 -47.51 14.80
C MET A 1 -13.47 -46.87 14.94
N THR A 2 -13.98 -46.27 13.88
CA THR A 2 -15.32 -45.67 13.88
C THR A 2 -16.34 -46.81 14.07
N PRO A 3 -17.31 -46.70 15.00
CA PRO A 3 -18.30 -47.76 15.18
C PRO A 3 -19.09 -47.93 13.89
N THR A 4 -19.07 -49.12 13.30
CA THR A 4 -19.83 -49.43 12.08
C THR A 4 -21.33 -49.44 12.42
N LEU A 5 -22.16 -48.88 11.54
CA LEU A 5 -23.61 -48.92 11.71
C LEU A 5 -24.23 -49.76 10.57
N PRO A 6 -24.44 -51.07 10.78
CA PRO A 6 -25.07 -51.90 9.77
C PRO A 6 -26.54 -51.54 9.59
N LEU A 7 -26.92 -51.14 8.38
CA LEU A 7 -28.32 -50.88 8.02
C LEU A 7 -29.09 -52.16 7.75
N ILE A 8 -28.40 -53.20 7.27
CA ILE A 8 -28.97 -54.52 7.06
C ILE A 8 -28.82 -55.31 8.37
N ILE A 9 -29.92 -55.46 9.10
CA ILE A 9 -29.97 -56.10 10.42
C ILE A 9 -29.86 -57.61 10.28
N SER A 10 -30.54 -58.19 9.28
CA SER A 10 -30.50 -59.63 9.03
C SER A 10 -30.78 -59.96 7.56
N GLU A 11 -30.19 -61.07 7.11
CA GLU A 11 -30.45 -61.72 5.84
C GLU A 11 -30.94 -63.15 6.15
N GLU A 12 -32.21 -63.43 5.87
CA GLU A 12 -32.84 -64.71 6.17
C GLU A 12 -33.54 -65.28 4.92
N PRO A 13 -33.51 -66.61 4.68
CA PRO A 13 -34.28 -67.21 3.60
C PRO A 13 -35.78 -67.13 3.91
N VAL A 14 -36.61 -66.91 2.89
CA VAL A 14 -38.07 -66.90 3.05
C VAL A 14 -38.55 -68.33 3.38
N PRO A 15 -39.24 -68.55 4.51
CA PRO A 15 -39.70 -69.90 4.90
C PRO A 15 -40.73 -70.43 3.90
N ARG A 16 -40.50 -71.65 3.39
CA ARG A 16 -41.41 -72.38 2.49
C ARG A 16 -42.00 -73.58 3.21
N GLY A 17 -43.09 -73.38 3.95
CA GLY A 17 -43.77 -74.45 4.70
C GLY A 17 -44.74 -73.94 5.77
N LEU A 18 -45.44 -74.87 6.45
CA LEU A 18 -46.25 -74.61 7.67
C LEU A 18 -45.39 -74.23 8.90
N SER A 19 -44.11 -73.96 8.70
CA SER A 19 -43.11 -73.64 9.72
C SER A 19 -43.21 -72.16 10.11
N GLY A 20 -44.16 -71.90 11.01
CA GLY A 20 -44.15 -70.78 11.95
C GLY A 20 -44.51 -69.40 11.37
N PRO A 21 -45.08 -68.51 12.20
CA PRO A 21 -45.39 -67.15 11.77
C PRO A 21 -44.11 -66.42 11.35
N VAL A 22 -44.20 -65.64 10.26
CA VAL A 22 -43.15 -64.69 9.88
C VAL A 22 -42.81 -63.86 11.12
N LYS A 23 -41.54 -63.88 11.53
CA LYS A 23 -41.04 -63.12 12.67
C LYS A 23 -41.56 -61.68 12.58
N ALA A 24 -42.25 -61.24 13.62
CA ALA A 24 -42.87 -59.92 13.65
C ALA A 24 -41.80 -58.85 13.40
N LEU A 25 -42.04 -57.97 12.42
CA LEU A 25 -41.13 -56.86 12.17
C LEU A 25 -41.12 -55.93 13.39
N LYS A 26 -39.93 -55.44 13.74
CA LYS A 26 -39.84 -54.30 14.66
C LYS A 26 -40.49 -53.09 14.01
N PRO A 27 -41.18 -52.20 14.76
CA PRO A 27 -41.83 -51.01 14.20
C PRO A 27 -40.89 -50.09 13.42
N SER A 28 -39.59 -50.14 13.72
CA SER A 28 -38.54 -49.34 13.08
C SER A 28 -37.77 -50.07 11.98
N ALA A 29 -38.20 -51.25 11.55
CA ALA A 29 -37.53 -52.05 10.51
C ALA A 29 -38.46 -52.29 9.30
N ALA A 30 -37.87 -52.31 8.10
CA ALA A 30 -38.54 -52.69 6.87
C ALA A 30 -38.04 -54.03 6.34
N ALA A 31 -38.94 -54.90 5.90
CA ALA A 31 -38.59 -56.13 5.19
C ALA A 31 -38.59 -55.89 3.68
N VAL A 32 -37.45 -56.15 3.04
CA VAL A 32 -37.25 -56.11 1.59
C VAL A 32 -37.05 -57.55 1.10
N TYR A 33 -37.74 -57.91 0.03
CA TYR A 33 -37.72 -59.27 -0.51
C TYR A 33 -37.02 -59.31 -1.87
N ALA A 34 -36.12 -60.28 -2.06
CA ALA A 34 -35.36 -60.47 -3.29
C ALA A 34 -35.79 -61.74 -4.02
N SER A 35 -36.05 -61.64 -5.33
CA SER A 35 -36.32 -62.79 -6.21
C SER A 35 -35.04 -63.46 -6.69
N TYR A 36 -35.16 -64.68 -7.24
CA TYR A 36 -34.02 -65.35 -7.88
C TYR A 36 -33.46 -64.55 -9.07
N ASP A 37 -34.32 -63.78 -9.74
CA ASP A 37 -33.97 -62.98 -10.92
C ASP A 37 -33.39 -61.60 -10.52
N GLY A 38 -33.22 -61.33 -9.22
CA GLY A 38 -32.68 -60.07 -8.69
C GLY A 38 -33.71 -58.94 -8.57
N GLU A 39 -35.00 -59.21 -8.79
CA GLU A 39 -36.06 -58.22 -8.57
C GLU A 39 -36.28 -58.03 -7.06
N LEU A 40 -36.24 -56.77 -6.61
CA LEU A 40 -36.46 -56.39 -5.23
C LEU A 40 -37.85 -55.79 -5.06
N ALA A 41 -38.56 -56.19 -4.01
CA ALA A 41 -39.87 -55.64 -3.67
C ALA A 41 -39.96 -55.28 -2.18
N TRP A 42 -40.54 -54.11 -1.91
CA TRP A 42 -40.86 -53.62 -0.58
C TRP A 42 -42.37 -53.35 -0.48
N PHE A 43 -43.03 -53.98 0.49
CA PHE A 43 -44.49 -53.95 0.65
C PHE A 43 -44.95 -53.09 1.84
N GLN A 44 -44.32 -51.92 2.03
CA GLN A 44 -44.73 -50.91 3.04
C GLN A 44 -45.06 -51.50 4.43
N GLY A 45 -44.23 -52.44 4.91
CA GLY A 45 -44.36 -53.04 6.24
C GLY A 45 -45.40 -54.15 6.38
N LYS A 46 -46.12 -54.56 5.32
CA LYS A 46 -46.98 -55.75 5.35
C LYS A 46 -46.16 -57.00 5.00
N PRO A 47 -46.16 -58.06 5.83
CA PRO A 47 -45.51 -59.32 5.46
C PRO A 47 -46.19 -59.92 4.23
N LEU A 48 -45.43 -60.66 3.41
CA LEU A 48 -46.01 -61.38 2.26
C LEU A 48 -47.20 -62.25 2.72
N SER A 49 -48.28 -62.25 1.95
CA SER A 49 -49.41 -63.16 2.18
C SER A 49 -48.97 -64.61 2.04
N TRP A 50 -49.60 -65.54 2.77
CA TRP A 50 -49.28 -66.97 2.71
C TRP A 50 -49.29 -67.54 1.28
N SER A 51 -50.21 -67.08 0.43
CA SER A 51 -50.26 -67.43 -1.00
C SER A 51 -49.04 -66.93 -1.78
N GLN A 52 -48.54 -65.73 -1.47
CA GLN A 52 -47.34 -65.15 -2.08
C GLN A 52 -46.05 -65.72 -1.51
N GLN A 53 -46.04 -66.26 -0.28
CA GLN A 53 -44.87 -66.96 0.28
C GLN A 53 -44.67 -68.34 -0.38
N PHE A 54 -45.77 -69.04 -0.66
CA PHE A 54 -45.73 -70.39 -1.24
C PHE A 54 -45.57 -70.40 -2.77
N LEU A 55 -46.21 -69.46 -3.48
CA LEU A 55 -46.18 -69.36 -4.96
C LEU A 55 -45.28 -68.22 -5.48
N GLY A 56 -44.67 -67.43 -4.60
CA GLY A 56 -43.90 -66.25 -4.99
C GLY A 56 -42.49 -66.53 -5.48
N ARG A 57 -41.97 -65.60 -6.28
CA ARG A 57 -40.61 -65.63 -6.85
C ARG A 57 -39.51 -65.24 -5.86
N TYR A 58 -39.89 -64.71 -4.69
CA TYR A 58 -38.97 -64.22 -3.66
C TYR A 58 -38.32 -65.35 -2.85
N ARG A 59 -37.01 -65.25 -2.60
CA ARG A 59 -36.20 -66.27 -1.90
C ARG A 59 -35.47 -65.73 -0.68
N THR A 60 -35.04 -64.47 -0.69
CA THR A 60 -34.29 -63.87 0.42
C THR A 60 -35.06 -62.69 1.01
N ARG A 61 -35.02 -62.56 2.34
CA ARG A 61 -35.59 -61.46 3.11
C ARG A 61 -34.47 -60.68 3.78
N TYR A 62 -34.41 -59.39 3.50
CA TYR A 62 -33.51 -58.43 4.15
C TYR A 62 -34.31 -57.56 5.12
N GLU A 63 -33.88 -57.48 6.38
CA GLU A 63 -34.44 -56.54 7.35
C GLU A 63 -33.55 -55.30 7.40
N VAL A 64 -34.11 -54.14 7.03
CA VAL A 64 -33.40 -52.84 6.98
C VAL A 64 -33.87 -51.94 8.11
N ASP A 65 -32.95 -51.28 8.80
CA ASP A 65 -33.26 -50.29 9.83
C ASP A 65 -33.75 -48.97 9.20
N LEU A 66 -34.94 -48.52 9.60
CA LEU A 66 -35.53 -47.22 9.20
C LEU A 66 -35.41 -46.16 10.30
N SER A 67 -34.79 -46.49 11.44
CA SER A 67 -34.68 -45.58 12.58
C SER A 67 -33.90 -44.30 12.22
N ASP A 68 -34.25 -43.19 12.88
CA ASP A 68 -33.44 -41.98 12.80
C ASP A 68 -32.13 -42.19 13.57
N HIS A 69 -31.01 -42.01 12.88
CA HIS A 69 -29.67 -42.11 13.45
C HIS A 69 -29.04 -40.75 13.57
N ARG A 70 -28.36 -40.48 14.69
CA ARG A 70 -27.53 -39.29 14.89
C ARG A 70 -26.14 -39.66 15.38
N ARG A 71 -25.09 -39.13 14.74
CA ARG A 71 -23.69 -39.44 15.07
C ARG A 71 -22.84 -38.20 14.91
N THR A 72 -21.86 -38.07 15.81
CA THR A 72 -20.81 -37.05 15.72
C THR A 72 -19.51 -37.72 15.36
N ALA A 73 -18.78 -37.20 14.38
CA ALA A 73 -17.50 -37.74 13.95
C ALA A 73 -16.50 -36.64 13.61
N HIS A 74 -15.23 -36.94 13.87
CA HIS A 74 -14.11 -36.12 13.44
C HIS A 74 -13.66 -36.61 12.06
N LEU A 75 -13.61 -35.73 11.06
CA LEU A 75 -13.27 -36.07 9.69
C LEU A 75 -11.75 -36.19 9.45
N LYS A 76 -10.99 -36.76 10.39
CA LYS A 76 -9.53 -36.89 10.29
C LYS A 76 -9.07 -37.73 9.10
N SER A 77 -9.87 -38.72 8.71
CA SER A 77 -9.57 -39.60 7.56
C SER A 77 -9.89 -38.96 6.21
N TRP A 78 -10.56 -37.80 6.20
CA TRP A 78 -10.92 -37.05 4.99
C TRP A 78 -10.47 -35.60 5.13
N PRO A 79 -9.17 -35.31 4.87
CA PRO A 79 -8.63 -33.97 5.08
C PRO A 79 -9.36 -32.94 4.21
N LEU A 80 -9.68 -31.79 4.79
CA LEU A 80 -10.32 -30.67 4.11
C LEU A 80 -9.27 -29.60 3.77
N PRO A 81 -8.68 -29.61 2.57
CA PRO A 81 -7.65 -28.63 2.20
C PRO A 81 -8.23 -27.22 2.15
N SER A 82 -7.48 -26.25 2.66
CA SER A 82 -7.77 -24.82 2.46
C SER A 82 -7.44 -24.39 1.03
N GLN A 83 -7.80 -23.15 0.68
CA GLN A 83 -7.48 -22.51 -0.61
C GLN A 83 -5.97 -22.59 -0.93
N ASP A 84 -5.12 -22.44 0.08
CA ASP A 84 -3.67 -22.43 -0.06
C ASP A 84 -3.07 -23.83 -0.28
N GLN A 85 -3.87 -24.89 -0.07
CA GLN A 85 -3.51 -26.32 -0.15
C GLN A 85 -2.34 -26.80 0.72
N ALA A 86 -1.59 -25.89 1.33
CA ALA A 86 -0.54 -26.16 2.31
C ALA A 86 -1.10 -26.52 3.69
N HIS A 87 -2.35 -26.14 3.95
CA HIS A 87 -3.02 -26.34 5.22
C HIS A 87 -4.34 -27.07 5.02
N CYS A 88 -4.74 -27.83 6.03
CA CYS A 88 -6.05 -28.47 6.09
C CYS A 88 -6.84 -27.89 7.27
N PHE A 89 -8.16 -27.89 7.14
CA PHE A 89 -9.06 -27.68 8.26
C PHE A 89 -9.35 -29.04 8.93
N ASP A 90 -9.39 -29.03 10.25
CA ASP A 90 -9.95 -30.13 11.05
C ASP A 90 -11.44 -29.85 11.26
N ALA A 91 -12.28 -30.82 10.92
CA ALA A 91 -13.74 -30.68 10.98
C ALA A 91 -14.35 -31.74 11.89
N ILE A 92 -15.25 -31.28 12.76
CA ILE A 92 -16.12 -32.13 13.57
C ILE A 92 -17.53 -31.95 13.02
N VAL A 93 -18.18 -33.06 12.64
CA VAL A 93 -19.52 -33.02 12.05
C VAL A 93 -20.50 -33.80 12.91
N ASP A 94 -21.65 -33.20 13.22
CA ASP A 94 -22.82 -33.82 13.83
C ASP A 94 -23.90 -34.06 12.76
N VAL A 95 -24.14 -35.33 12.44
CA VAL A 95 -24.98 -35.77 11.33
C VAL A 95 -26.18 -36.56 11.85
N GLY A 96 -27.37 -36.20 11.36
CA GLY A 96 -28.61 -36.95 11.49
C GLY A 96 -29.07 -37.49 10.14
N PHE A 97 -29.27 -38.80 10.02
CA PHE A 97 -29.75 -39.45 8.81
C PHE A 97 -30.76 -40.56 9.09
N ARG A 98 -31.56 -40.91 8.06
CA ARG A 98 -32.55 -41.98 8.07
C ARG A 98 -32.67 -42.64 6.71
N VAL A 99 -33.14 -43.87 6.64
CA VAL A 99 -33.40 -44.57 5.37
C VAL A 99 -34.80 -44.19 4.87
N HIS A 100 -34.88 -43.60 3.66
CA HIS A 100 -36.17 -43.29 3.02
C HIS A 100 -36.58 -44.35 2.00
N ASP A 101 -35.62 -45.02 1.36
CA ASP A 101 -35.88 -46.12 0.42
C ASP A 101 -35.04 -47.36 0.77
N PRO A 102 -35.63 -48.36 1.46
CA PRO A 102 -34.91 -49.57 1.85
C PRO A 102 -34.60 -50.49 0.65
N VAL A 103 -35.25 -50.33 -0.51
CA VAL A 103 -34.99 -51.13 -1.70
C VAL A 103 -33.63 -50.79 -2.29
N GLU A 104 -33.29 -49.51 -2.37
CA GLU A 104 -31.99 -49.05 -2.89
C GLU A 104 -30.83 -49.44 -1.96
N VAL A 105 -31.04 -49.43 -0.64
CA VAL A 105 -30.05 -49.88 0.35
C VAL A 105 -29.65 -51.34 0.10
N VAL A 106 -30.63 -52.21 -0.14
CA VAL A 106 -30.39 -53.64 -0.44
C VAL A 106 -29.84 -53.83 -1.85
N ARG A 107 -30.37 -53.09 -2.85
CA ARG A 107 -29.90 -53.15 -4.25
C ARG A 107 -28.41 -52.86 -4.36
N ARG A 108 -27.93 -51.86 -3.63
CA ARG A 108 -26.53 -51.43 -3.62
C ARG A 108 -25.68 -52.12 -2.56
N ASN A 109 -26.28 -53.03 -1.79
CA ASN A 109 -25.64 -53.76 -0.69
C ASN A 109 -24.89 -52.82 0.28
N VAL A 110 -25.57 -51.77 0.75
CA VAL A 110 -24.97 -50.79 1.67
C VAL A 110 -24.89 -51.41 3.06
N THR A 111 -23.71 -51.96 3.38
CA THR A 111 -23.46 -52.61 4.67
C THR A 111 -23.13 -51.65 5.79
N ASP A 112 -22.54 -50.48 5.52
CA ASP A 112 -22.25 -49.44 6.52
C ASP A 112 -22.74 -48.07 6.03
N ALA A 113 -23.75 -47.52 6.72
CA ALA A 113 -24.30 -46.20 6.41
C ALA A 113 -23.27 -45.08 6.53
N LEU A 114 -22.36 -45.19 7.51
CA LEU A 114 -21.49 -44.09 7.89
C LEU A 114 -20.45 -43.81 6.82
N ILE A 115 -20.00 -44.84 6.09
CA ILE A 115 -19.05 -44.68 4.98
C ILE A 115 -19.70 -43.86 3.86
N VAL A 116 -20.95 -44.18 3.51
CA VAL A 116 -21.69 -43.48 2.45
C VAL A 116 -22.00 -42.04 2.88
N VAL A 117 -22.53 -41.86 4.08
CA VAL A 117 -22.92 -40.55 4.62
C VAL A 117 -21.71 -39.63 4.81
N TYR A 118 -20.65 -40.08 5.49
CA TYR A 118 -19.45 -39.26 5.69
C TYR A 118 -18.69 -39.04 4.38
N GLY A 119 -18.69 -40.01 3.46
CA GLY A 119 -18.10 -39.84 2.13
C GLY A 119 -18.78 -38.72 1.34
N HIS A 120 -20.11 -38.68 1.35
CA HIS A 120 -20.86 -37.63 0.67
C HIS A 120 -20.67 -36.25 1.33
N ILE A 121 -20.78 -36.18 2.67
CA ILE A 121 -20.57 -34.93 3.41
C ILE A 121 -19.14 -34.42 3.20
N ALA A 122 -18.13 -35.28 3.32
CA ALA A 122 -16.75 -34.89 3.09
C ALA A 122 -16.52 -34.36 1.67
N ALA A 123 -17.17 -34.93 0.65
CA ALA A 123 -17.08 -34.44 -0.72
C ALA A 123 -17.65 -33.02 -0.87
N VAL A 124 -18.81 -32.74 -0.27
CA VAL A 124 -19.43 -31.41 -0.27
C VAL A 124 -18.58 -30.39 0.50
N LEU A 125 -18.20 -30.73 1.73
CA LEU A 125 -17.37 -29.86 2.58
C LEU A 125 -16.02 -29.58 1.94
N ARG A 126 -15.41 -30.55 1.26
CA ARG A 126 -14.15 -30.37 0.53
C ARG A 126 -14.27 -29.39 -0.63
N GLY A 127 -15.41 -29.37 -1.32
CA GLY A 127 -15.69 -28.37 -2.36
C GLY A 127 -15.70 -26.94 -1.80
N ILE A 128 -16.35 -26.77 -0.64
CA ILE A 128 -16.49 -25.46 0.02
C ILE A 128 -15.16 -25.03 0.66
N ALA A 129 -14.47 -25.92 1.37
CA ALA A 129 -13.21 -25.64 2.08
C ALA A 129 -12.12 -25.04 1.18
N ARG A 130 -12.06 -25.48 -0.09
CA ARG A 130 -11.11 -24.99 -1.09
C ARG A 130 -11.31 -23.53 -1.49
N GLY A 131 -12.50 -22.97 -1.24
CA GLY A 131 -12.80 -21.57 -1.53
C GLY A 131 -12.34 -20.59 -0.45
N TYR A 132 -11.83 -21.09 0.68
CA TYR A 132 -11.48 -20.25 1.83
C TYR A 132 -10.03 -20.45 2.27
N PRO A 133 -9.30 -19.35 2.52
CA PRO A 133 -7.96 -19.41 3.09
C PRO A 133 -8.01 -19.82 4.57
N ILE A 134 -6.88 -20.32 5.10
CA ILE A 134 -6.83 -20.94 6.43
C ILE A 134 -7.10 -19.97 7.58
N ASP A 135 -6.89 -18.67 7.36
CA ASP A 135 -7.17 -17.56 8.28
C ASP A 135 -8.68 -17.25 8.39
N GLN A 136 -9.48 -17.65 7.39
CA GLN A 136 -10.93 -17.40 7.32
C GLN A 136 -11.77 -18.63 7.73
N ALA A 137 -11.29 -19.44 8.67
CA ALA A 137 -11.99 -20.64 9.15
C ALA A 137 -13.45 -20.38 9.58
N ALA A 138 -13.71 -19.26 10.26
CA ALA A 138 -15.06 -18.90 10.71
C ALA A 138 -16.03 -18.60 9.55
N LEU A 139 -15.52 -17.98 8.47
CA LEU A 139 -16.33 -17.68 7.28
C LEU A 139 -16.66 -18.97 6.52
N ALA A 140 -15.67 -19.87 6.42
CA ALA A 140 -15.84 -21.20 5.83
C ALA A 140 -16.84 -22.05 6.61
N GLU A 141 -16.76 -22.07 7.95
CA GLU A 141 -17.73 -22.76 8.81
C GLU A 141 -19.16 -22.25 8.58
N HIS A 142 -19.33 -20.93 8.54
CA HIS A 142 -20.64 -20.32 8.32
C HIS A 142 -21.22 -20.74 6.97
N ARG A 143 -20.40 -20.72 5.90
CA ARG A 143 -20.82 -21.14 4.56
C ARG A 143 -21.16 -22.63 4.51
N MET A 144 -20.36 -23.49 5.13
CA MET A 144 -20.61 -24.93 5.20
C MET A 144 -21.93 -25.23 5.93
N ASN A 145 -22.19 -24.58 7.06
CA ASN A 145 -23.43 -24.75 7.80
C ASN A 145 -24.66 -24.23 7.04
N GLN A 146 -24.51 -23.17 6.22
CA GLN A 146 -25.60 -22.72 5.34
C GLN A 146 -25.96 -23.74 4.26
N ASP A 147 -24.96 -24.34 3.61
CA ASP A 147 -25.20 -25.33 2.55
C ASP A 147 -25.69 -26.66 3.13
N CYS A 148 -25.21 -27.05 4.32
CA CYS A 148 -25.66 -28.22 5.07
C CYS A 148 -26.99 -28.05 5.81
N ALA A 149 -27.60 -26.86 5.79
CA ALA A 149 -28.90 -26.60 6.42
C ALA A 149 -30.08 -27.26 5.67
N ARG A 150 -29.88 -27.65 4.41
CA ARG A 150 -30.90 -28.33 3.59
C ARG A 150 -30.81 -29.84 3.77
N GLU A 151 -31.96 -30.52 3.72
CA GLU A 151 -31.97 -31.98 3.70
C GLU A 151 -31.28 -32.49 2.41
N MET A 152 -30.42 -33.49 2.56
CA MET A 152 -29.67 -34.08 1.45
C MET A 152 -30.19 -35.49 1.18
N VAL A 153 -30.70 -35.72 -0.02
CA VAL A 153 -31.20 -37.04 -0.45
C VAL A 153 -30.11 -37.75 -1.23
N LEU A 154 -29.66 -38.88 -0.70
CA LEU A 154 -28.65 -39.74 -1.31
C LEU A 154 -29.32 -40.76 -2.22
N SER A 155 -28.65 -41.11 -3.32
CA SER A 155 -29.15 -42.08 -4.30
C SER A 155 -29.20 -43.52 -3.78
N GLU A 156 -28.56 -43.76 -2.64
CA GLU A 156 -28.47 -45.02 -1.91
C GLU A 156 -29.68 -45.28 -1.01
N GLY A 157 -30.73 -44.44 -1.07
CA GLY A 157 -31.94 -44.58 -0.25
C GLY A 157 -31.84 -43.96 1.15
N ILE A 158 -30.85 -43.10 1.38
CA ILE A 158 -30.59 -42.44 2.68
C ILE A 158 -30.89 -40.94 2.57
N THR A 159 -31.55 -40.36 3.58
CA THR A 159 -31.74 -38.91 3.69
C THR A 159 -31.00 -38.40 4.91
N ILE A 160 -30.12 -37.43 4.70
CA ILE A 160 -29.48 -36.66 5.77
C ILE A 160 -30.39 -35.48 6.08
N TYR A 161 -31.04 -35.51 7.24
CA TYR A 161 -31.98 -34.46 7.66
C TYR A 161 -31.30 -33.38 8.51
N ARG A 162 -30.09 -33.62 9.01
CA ARG A 162 -29.33 -32.67 9.83
C ARG A 162 -27.84 -32.84 9.59
N CYS A 163 -27.13 -31.74 9.35
CA CYS A 163 -25.68 -31.71 9.31
C CYS A 163 -25.19 -30.38 9.88
N VAL A 164 -24.42 -30.44 10.98
CA VAL A 164 -23.78 -29.28 11.61
C VAL A 164 -22.28 -29.51 11.64
N VAL A 165 -21.52 -28.51 11.22
CA VAL A 165 -20.07 -28.55 11.06
C VAL A 165 -19.42 -27.54 12.01
N ASP A 166 -18.47 -27.99 12.81
CA ASP A 166 -17.51 -27.15 13.56
C ASP A 166 -16.16 -27.27 12.82
N LEU A 167 -15.61 -26.14 12.36
CA LEU A 167 -14.42 -26.11 11.53
C LEU A 167 -13.29 -25.37 12.23
N ARG A 168 -12.13 -26.01 12.33
CA ARG A 168 -10.95 -25.45 13.00
C ARG A 168 -9.72 -25.51 12.10
N PRO A 169 -8.81 -24.52 12.16
CA PRO A 169 -7.51 -24.64 11.52
C PRO A 169 -6.71 -25.77 12.19
N ASP A 170 -5.99 -26.56 11.38
CA ASP A 170 -5.08 -27.61 11.89
C ASP A 170 -3.97 -27.03 12.79
N ASP A 171 -3.41 -27.85 13.68
CA ASP A 171 -2.42 -27.42 14.69
C ASP A 171 -1.16 -26.83 14.04
N ALA A 172 -0.74 -27.34 12.87
CA ALA A 172 0.35 -26.77 12.09
C ALA A 172 0.02 -25.35 11.56
N ALA A 173 -1.22 -25.14 11.09
CA ALA A 173 -1.69 -23.86 10.62
C ALA A 173 -1.86 -22.85 11.76
N ARG A 174 -2.34 -23.28 12.93
CA ARG A 174 -2.45 -22.44 14.13
C ARG A 174 -1.10 -21.89 14.56
N THR A 175 -0.07 -22.74 14.51
CA THR A 175 1.31 -22.35 14.83
C THR A 175 1.83 -21.33 13.81
N TYR A 176 1.59 -21.57 12.51
CA TYR A 176 1.97 -20.64 11.45
C TYR A 176 1.28 -19.26 11.57
N ILE A 177 -0.04 -19.23 11.72
CA ILE A 177 -0.83 -17.99 11.90
C ILE A 177 -0.34 -17.20 13.13
N SER A 178 -0.01 -17.90 14.22
CA SER A 178 0.53 -17.25 15.42
C SER A 178 1.90 -16.61 15.19
N SER A 179 2.76 -17.24 14.39
CA SER A 179 4.10 -16.73 14.06
C SER A 179 4.06 -15.52 13.14
N LEU A 180 3.19 -15.52 12.11
CA LEU A 180 2.97 -14.37 11.24
C LEU A 180 2.43 -13.17 12.01
N THR A 181 1.45 -13.39 12.87
CA THR A 181 0.88 -12.33 13.72
C THR A 181 1.92 -11.75 14.66
N ARG A 182 2.84 -12.58 15.17
CA ARG A 182 3.94 -12.12 16.02
C ARG A 182 4.93 -11.25 15.24
N ALA A 183 5.31 -11.68 14.04
CA ALA A 183 6.25 -10.96 13.18
C ALA A 183 5.72 -9.58 12.73
N ASP A 184 4.45 -9.49 12.33
CA ASP A 184 3.81 -8.20 11.97
C ASP A 184 3.77 -7.25 13.18
N ARG A 185 3.45 -7.77 14.38
CA ARG A 185 3.50 -6.98 15.62
C ARG A 185 4.92 -6.50 15.93
N GLU A 186 5.92 -7.36 15.78
CA GLU A 186 7.32 -7.00 15.98
C GLU A 186 7.78 -5.91 15.01
N LEU A 187 7.39 -5.98 13.72
CA LEU A 187 7.69 -4.95 12.72
C LEU A 187 7.06 -3.60 13.08
N ARG A 188 5.78 -3.58 13.45
CA ARG A 188 5.08 -2.35 13.85
C ARG A 188 5.66 -1.73 15.11
N LEU A 189 6.06 -2.57 16.08
CA LEU A 189 6.75 -2.10 17.27
C LEU A 189 8.10 -1.47 16.91
N ALA A 190 8.88 -2.09 16.01
CA ALA A 190 10.15 -1.54 15.55
C ALA A 190 10.00 -0.21 14.79
N GLU A 191 9.02 -0.11 13.88
CA GLU A 191 8.71 1.12 13.15
C GLU A 191 8.29 2.25 14.11
N SER A 192 7.42 1.94 15.07
CA SER A 192 7.00 2.91 16.10
C SER A 192 8.16 3.36 16.99
N ALA A 193 9.12 2.47 17.27
CA ALA A 193 10.32 2.79 18.04
C ALA A 193 11.28 3.69 17.24
N GLN A 194 11.45 3.43 15.93
CA GLN A 194 12.27 4.26 15.06
C GLN A 194 11.70 5.68 14.94
N LEU A 195 10.39 5.81 14.70
CA LEU A 195 9.73 7.13 14.65
C LEU A 195 9.90 7.93 15.95
N ARG A 196 9.84 7.24 17.11
CA ARG A 196 10.12 7.87 18.41
C ARG A 196 11.57 8.31 18.52
N ALA A 197 12.53 7.48 18.16
CA ALA A 197 13.95 7.82 18.20
C ALA A 197 14.29 8.99 17.26
N GLU A 198 13.72 9.03 16.06
CA GLU A 198 13.88 10.16 15.13
C GLU A 198 13.27 11.45 15.68
N ALA A 199 12.09 11.37 16.29
CA ALA A 199 11.46 12.53 16.91
C ALA A 199 12.27 13.06 18.11
N GLU A 200 12.81 12.17 18.94
CA GLU A 200 13.70 12.53 20.05
C GLU A 200 14.99 13.19 19.56
N ALA A 201 15.65 12.61 18.55
CA ALA A 201 16.87 13.18 17.97
C ALA A 201 16.62 14.56 17.35
N ARG A 202 15.50 14.75 16.64
CA ARG A 202 15.11 16.07 16.11
C ARG A 202 14.82 17.06 17.24
N GLY A 203 14.16 16.62 18.31
CA GLY A 203 13.91 17.43 19.50
C GLY A 203 15.21 17.91 20.14
N GLU A 204 16.19 17.02 20.29
CA GLU A 204 17.49 17.33 20.88
C GLU A 204 18.28 18.34 20.02
N GLN A 205 18.29 18.16 18.69
CA GLN A 205 18.89 19.12 17.75
C GLN A 205 18.25 20.52 17.83
N VAL A 206 16.92 20.59 18.00
CA VAL A 206 16.22 21.87 18.16
C VAL A 206 16.59 22.54 19.47
N VAL A 207 16.65 21.79 20.58
CA VAL A 207 17.06 22.30 21.89
C VAL A 207 18.49 22.84 21.85
N ASP A 208 19.42 22.11 21.24
CA ASP A 208 20.81 22.55 21.13
C ASP A 208 20.95 23.78 20.24
N ARG A 209 20.19 23.88 19.15
CA ARG A 209 20.13 25.11 18.34
C ARG A 209 19.65 26.30 19.15
N ILE A 210 18.57 26.15 19.92
CA ILE A 210 18.04 27.21 20.79
C ILE A 210 19.08 27.63 21.84
N ARG A 211 19.82 26.68 22.42
CA ARG A 211 20.89 26.97 23.39
C ARG A 211 22.04 27.74 22.77
N LEU A 212 22.48 27.35 21.57
CA LEU A 212 23.55 28.04 20.83
C LEU A 212 23.15 29.46 20.44
N ASP A 213 21.95 29.64 19.88
CA ASP A 213 21.41 30.94 19.51
C ASP A 213 21.31 31.85 20.75
N GLY A 214 20.85 31.31 21.88
CA GLY A 214 20.79 32.03 23.15
C GLY A 214 22.17 32.46 23.67
N ARG A 215 23.23 31.67 23.44
CA ARG A 215 24.61 32.04 23.80
C ARG A 215 25.13 33.15 22.90
N LEU A 216 24.98 33.02 21.58
CA LEU A 216 25.40 34.03 20.60
C LEU A 216 24.69 35.38 20.80
N ALA A 217 23.40 35.36 21.12
CA ALA A 217 22.64 36.56 21.41
C ALA A 217 23.16 37.31 22.66
N ARG A 218 23.61 36.57 23.70
CA ARG A 218 24.23 37.18 24.88
C ARG A 218 25.58 37.80 24.57
N GLU A 219 26.44 37.06 23.85
CA GLU A 219 27.77 37.56 23.45
C GLU A 219 27.68 38.81 22.57
N THR A 220 26.77 38.82 21.58
CA THR A 220 26.55 39.97 20.70
C THR A 220 26.00 41.17 21.46
N GLN A 221 25.08 40.96 22.41
CA GLN A 221 24.56 42.03 23.26
C GLN A 221 25.65 42.63 24.15
N GLU A 222 26.49 41.80 24.78
CA GLU A 222 27.63 42.27 25.59
C GLU A 222 28.63 43.08 24.76
N GLN A 223 28.92 42.66 23.53
CA GLN A 223 29.79 43.40 22.61
C GLN A 223 29.17 44.75 22.21
N ARG A 224 27.86 44.79 21.94
CA ARG A 224 27.15 46.04 21.61
C ARG A 224 27.20 47.03 22.77
N VAL A 225 26.92 46.59 23.99
CA VAL A 225 26.98 47.45 25.18
C VAL A 225 28.40 47.99 25.38
N LYS A 226 29.44 47.17 25.18
CA LYS A 226 30.84 47.65 25.25
C LYS A 226 31.17 48.69 24.18
N LEU A 227 30.73 48.48 22.94
CA LEU A 227 30.96 49.41 21.84
C LEU A 227 30.23 50.75 22.06
N GLU A 228 28.98 50.71 22.54
CA GLU A 228 28.22 51.90 22.91
C GLU A 228 28.93 52.68 24.03
N LEU A 229 29.41 51.99 25.07
CA LEU A 229 30.13 52.61 26.17
C LEU A 229 31.45 53.24 25.71
N GLN A 230 32.16 52.59 24.78
CA GLN A 230 33.37 53.14 24.15
C GLN A 230 33.09 54.33 23.23
N ALA A 231 31.97 54.33 22.52
CA ALA A 231 31.55 55.45 21.67
C ALA A 231 31.20 56.67 22.51
N GLU A 232 30.48 56.48 23.61
CA GLU A 232 30.15 57.56 24.54
C GLU A 232 31.41 58.13 25.21
N ARG A 233 32.37 57.27 25.59
CA ARG A 233 33.69 57.73 26.07
C ARG A 233 34.41 58.60 25.04
N ARG A 234 34.43 58.19 23.77
CA ARG A 234 35.06 58.96 22.68
C ARG A 234 34.34 60.28 22.42
N ARG A 235 33.02 60.31 22.53
CA ARG A 235 32.22 61.52 22.40
C ARG A 235 32.56 62.54 23.49
N LEU A 236 32.59 62.10 24.74
CA LEU A 236 32.92 62.96 25.89
C LEU A 236 34.36 63.50 25.86
N LEU A 237 35.30 62.77 25.25
CA LEU A 237 36.69 63.20 25.09
C LEU A 237 36.94 64.03 23.82
N GLY A 238 36.05 63.97 22.83
CA GLY A 238 36.22 64.57 21.50
C GLY A 238 35.57 65.95 21.32
N GLU A 239 34.58 66.30 22.14
CA GLU A 239 34.03 67.67 22.18
C GLU A 239 34.97 68.55 23.00
N GLY A 240 35.72 69.43 22.32
CA GLY A 240 36.79 70.27 22.88
C GLY A 240 36.36 71.39 23.83
N ASP A 241 35.32 71.17 24.62
CA ASP A 241 34.95 72.04 25.75
C ASP A 241 34.40 71.13 26.88
N LEU A 242 35.33 70.54 27.64
CA LEU A 242 35.00 69.68 28.78
C LEU A 242 34.40 70.55 29.91
N ASP A 243 33.08 70.72 29.87
CA ASP A 243 32.32 71.31 30.97
C ASP A 243 32.44 70.41 32.23
N ILE A 244 32.31 71.02 33.41
CA ILE A 244 32.35 70.33 34.71
C ILE A 244 31.29 69.21 34.76
N GLY A 245 30.15 69.39 34.09
CA GLY A 245 29.14 68.33 33.92
C GLY A 245 29.63 67.11 33.12
N GLY A 246 30.49 67.33 32.12
CA GLY A 246 31.14 66.27 31.34
C GLY A 246 32.17 65.49 32.16
N LEU A 247 32.97 66.20 32.97
CA LEU A 247 33.97 65.58 33.87
C LEU A 247 33.32 64.71 34.95
N ILE A 248 32.22 65.17 35.55
CA ILE A 248 31.47 64.37 36.53
C ILE A 248 30.89 63.11 35.89
N ARG A 249 30.38 63.19 34.65
CA ARG A 249 29.90 62.01 33.91
C ARG A 249 31.03 61.03 33.58
N LEU A 250 32.21 61.55 33.21
CA LEU A 250 33.39 60.73 32.91
C LEU A 250 33.92 60.03 34.18
N PHE A 251 33.89 60.71 35.33
CA PHE A 251 34.24 60.13 36.63
C PHE A 251 33.30 58.98 37.02
N VAL A 252 31.98 59.12 36.81
CA VAL A 252 31.01 58.05 37.06
C VAL A 252 31.24 56.85 36.14
N LEU A 253 31.66 57.08 34.89
CA LEU A 253 31.96 56.01 33.94
C LEU A 253 33.23 55.24 34.29
N GLU A 254 34.26 55.90 34.85
CA GLU A 254 35.50 55.24 35.27
C GLU A 254 35.41 54.61 36.67
N HIS A 255 34.53 55.13 37.52
CA HIS A 255 34.32 54.65 38.89
C HIS A 255 32.82 54.45 39.18
N PRO A 256 32.19 53.41 38.60
CA PRO A 256 30.76 53.13 38.78
C PRO A 256 30.40 52.71 40.21
N ASP A 257 31.39 52.39 41.04
CA ASP A 257 31.28 52.13 42.47
C ASP A 257 31.28 53.41 43.33
N ARG A 258 31.68 54.55 42.76
CA ARG A 258 31.86 55.84 43.47
C ARG A 258 30.84 56.90 43.03
N VAL A 259 29.64 56.46 42.63
CA VAL A 259 28.55 57.34 42.18
C VAL A 259 28.16 58.35 43.27
N ALA A 260 28.21 57.96 44.55
CA ALA A 260 27.89 58.84 45.67
C ALA A 260 28.78 60.09 45.69
N GLU A 261 30.07 59.94 45.38
CA GLU A 261 31.02 61.06 45.34
C GLU A 261 30.77 61.98 44.14
N ALA A 262 30.38 61.42 43.00
CA ALA A 262 30.03 62.20 41.82
C ALA A 262 28.78 63.07 42.04
N ILE A 263 27.78 62.51 42.74
CA ILE A 263 26.57 63.24 43.15
C ILE A 263 26.95 64.38 44.11
N GLU A 264 27.86 64.13 45.05
CA GLU A 264 28.35 65.15 45.97
C GLU A 264 29.12 66.26 45.26
N MET A 265 30.01 65.91 44.31
CA MET A 265 30.72 66.88 43.47
C MET A 265 29.75 67.76 42.66
N ARG A 266 28.67 67.16 42.12
CA ARG A 266 27.61 67.90 41.42
C ARG A 266 26.87 68.86 42.36
N SER A 267 26.45 68.39 43.53
CA SER A 267 25.73 69.20 44.51
C SER A 267 26.57 70.39 45.02
N ARG A 268 27.88 70.17 45.25
CA ARG A 268 28.82 71.24 45.63
C ARG A 268 29.02 72.27 44.51
N TRP A 269 29.05 71.83 43.25
CA TRP A 269 29.15 72.75 42.11
C TRP A 269 27.88 73.59 41.93
N GLU A 270 26.71 72.97 42.02
CA GLU A 270 25.41 73.66 41.92
C GLU A 270 25.25 74.71 43.03
N THR A 271 25.62 74.37 44.27
CA THR A 271 25.60 75.35 45.38
C THR A 271 26.62 76.48 45.19
N SER A 272 27.79 76.21 44.61
CA SER A 272 28.77 77.25 44.26
C SER A 272 28.28 78.21 43.18
N LEU A 273 27.52 77.71 42.18
CA LEU A 273 26.92 78.54 41.14
C LEU A 273 25.84 79.47 41.70
N VAL A 274 24.98 78.96 42.58
CA VAL A 274 23.94 79.77 43.26
C VAL A 274 24.59 80.88 44.09
N GLY A 275 25.61 80.56 44.90
CA GLY A 275 26.30 81.57 45.71
C GLY A 275 27.02 82.65 44.89
N ARG A 276 27.54 82.31 43.70
CA ARG A 276 28.19 83.29 42.80
C ARG A 276 27.16 84.24 42.16
N GLN A 277 25.95 83.75 41.88
CA GLN A 277 24.84 84.55 41.37
C GLN A 277 24.36 85.55 42.43
N GLU A 278 24.19 85.10 43.68
CA GLU A 278 23.82 85.96 44.81
C GLU A 278 24.82 87.10 45.03
N GLN A 279 26.13 86.81 44.97
CA GLN A 279 27.18 87.83 45.07
C GLN A 279 27.15 88.85 43.93
N PHE A 280 26.81 88.40 42.71
CA PHE A 280 26.68 89.29 41.57
C PHE A 280 25.45 90.19 41.70
N ASP A 281 24.34 89.65 42.18
CA ASP A 281 23.12 90.41 42.46
C ASP A 281 23.35 91.42 43.60
N GLU A 282 24.07 91.05 44.66
CA GLU A 282 24.44 91.94 45.75
C GLU A 282 25.34 93.11 45.26
N ARG A 283 26.35 92.82 44.44
CA ARG A 283 27.18 93.85 43.78
C ARG A 283 26.37 94.73 42.83
N SER A 284 25.39 94.16 42.12
CA SER A 284 24.53 94.92 41.22
C SER A 284 23.63 95.89 41.98
N VAL A 285 23.14 95.49 43.16
CA VAL A 285 22.39 96.36 44.07
C VAL A 285 23.29 97.46 44.67
N GLU A 286 24.55 97.14 44.97
CA GLU A 286 25.52 98.13 45.47
C GLU A 286 25.88 99.17 44.40
N VAL A 287 26.13 98.74 43.16
CA VAL A 287 26.35 99.63 42.00
C VAL A 287 25.10 100.47 41.74
N PHE A 288 23.90 99.90 41.82
CA PHE A 288 22.65 100.63 41.70
C PHE A 288 22.49 101.70 42.79
N LYS A 289 22.77 101.37 44.06
CA LYS A 289 22.78 102.34 45.17
C LYS A 289 23.80 103.46 44.95
N PHE A 290 24.98 103.14 44.42
CA PHE A 290 26.01 104.12 44.08
C PHE A 290 25.58 105.05 42.94
N MET A 291 24.89 104.54 41.91
CA MET A 291 24.39 105.33 40.78
C MET A 291 23.24 106.28 41.18
N VAL A 292 22.38 105.84 42.11
CA VAL A 292 21.29 106.69 42.66
C VAL A 292 21.85 107.78 43.58
N ALA A 293 22.85 107.47 44.41
CA ALA A 293 23.44 108.44 45.35
C ALA A 293 24.23 109.57 44.67
N ASN A 294 24.64 109.39 43.41
CA ASN A 294 25.41 110.37 42.63
C ASN A 294 24.59 111.05 41.51
N ASP A 295 23.25 110.99 41.56
CA ASP A 295 22.32 111.62 40.58
C ASP A 295 22.55 111.21 39.11
N LEU A 296 23.06 110.00 38.88
CA LEU A 296 23.37 109.49 37.53
C LEU A 296 22.19 108.78 36.83
N ILE A 297 20.99 108.77 37.43
CA ILE A 297 19.79 108.09 36.89
C ILE A 297 18.59 109.05 36.91
N GLN A 298 17.96 109.30 35.75
CA GLN A 298 16.73 110.09 35.65
C GLN A 298 15.47 109.21 35.85
N PRO A 299 14.33 109.76 36.31
CA PRO A 299 13.13 108.99 36.64
C PRO A 299 12.49 108.21 35.48
N ALA A 300 12.87 108.48 34.22
CA ALA A 300 12.42 107.71 33.06
C ALA A 300 13.18 106.38 32.87
N ASP A 301 14.42 106.26 33.35
CA ASP A 301 15.27 105.07 33.17
C ASP A 301 14.97 103.95 34.20
N VAL A 302 14.30 104.31 35.29
CA VAL A 302 13.91 103.40 36.37
C VAL A 302 12.89 102.36 35.90
N GLU A 303 12.04 102.70 34.92
CA GLU A 303 10.98 101.80 34.43
C GLU A 303 11.52 100.67 33.54
N VAL A 304 12.60 100.91 32.79
CA VAL A 304 13.26 99.89 31.94
C VAL A 304 13.99 98.85 32.80
N ILE A 305 14.68 99.31 33.87
CA ILE A 305 15.37 98.44 34.82
C ILE A 305 14.34 97.61 35.62
N ARG A 306 13.19 98.20 35.99
CA ARG A 306 12.09 97.50 36.69
C ARG A 306 11.50 96.37 35.84
N GLN A 307 11.28 96.60 34.55
CA GLN A 307 10.73 95.57 33.64
C GLN A 307 11.71 94.41 33.40
N GLN A 308 13.01 94.67 33.31
CA GLN A 308 14.03 93.63 33.18
C GLN A 308 14.23 92.80 34.46
N ALA A 309 14.12 93.44 35.64
CA ALA A 309 14.18 92.73 36.93
C ALA A 309 12.95 91.82 37.14
N LEU A 310 11.75 92.27 36.75
CA LEU A 310 10.52 91.46 36.82
C LEU A 310 10.55 90.24 35.87
N HIS A 311 11.22 90.36 34.72
CA HIS A 311 11.41 89.25 33.79
C HIS A 311 12.38 88.17 34.31
N ARG A 312 13.37 88.54 35.14
CA ARG A 312 14.27 87.57 35.80
C ARG A 312 13.56 86.74 36.88
N VAL A 313 12.64 87.36 37.63
CA VAL A 313 11.88 86.66 38.69
C VAL A 313 10.84 85.69 38.11
N HIS A 314 10.23 86.00 36.96
CA HIS A 314 9.32 85.08 36.27
C HIS A 314 10.01 83.89 35.57
N GLY A 315 11.32 83.96 35.32
CA GLY A 315 12.10 82.85 34.76
C GLY A 315 12.62 81.85 35.80
N ALA A 316 12.60 82.20 37.09
CA ALA A 316 13.10 81.37 38.18
C ALA A 316 12.04 80.41 38.78
N THR A 317 10.76 80.59 38.45
CA THR A 317 9.65 79.76 39.00
C THR A 317 9.36 78.48 38.21
N LEU A 318 10.12 78.18 37.15
CA LEU A 318 10.09 76.88 36.46
C LEU A 318 11.43 76.17 36.65
N ALA A 319 11.43 75.19 37.54
CA ALA A 319 12.58 74.34 37.81
C ALA A 319 12.99 73.55 36.55
N GLY A 320 14.29 73.58 36.24
CA GLY A 320 14.95 72.59 35.40
C GLY A 320 15.10 72.98 33.92
N GLY A 321 16.02 73.88 33.62
CA GLY A 321 16.45 74.13 32.25
C GLY A 321 17.70 74.99 32.21
N ALA A 322 18.79 74.45 31.68
CA ALA A 322 20.09 75.09 31.56
C ALA A 322 19.99 76.53 31.04
N ALA A 323 20.67 77.44 31.73
CA ALA A 323 20.88 78.82 31.29
C ALA A 323 21.52 78.80 29.89
N THR A 324 20.67 78.94 28.88
CA THR A 324 21.10 79.10 27.50
C THR A 324 21.35 80.59 27.31
N ALA A 325 22.58 80.95 27.00
CA ALA A 325 22.91 82.29 26.51
C ALA A 325 21.99 82.62 25.33
N LEU A 326 21.28 83.75 25.42
CA LEU A 326 20.41 84.23 24.35
C LEU A 326 21.28 84.68 23.14
N PRO A 327 20.93 84.28 21.91
CA PRO A 327 21.58 84.77 20.68
C PRO A 327 21.06 86.18 20.30
N PRO A 328 21.75 86.91 19.40
CA PRO A 328 21.24 88.18 18.88
C PRO A 328 19.98 87.99 18.02
N VAL A 329 19.10 88.98 18.06
CA VAL A 329 17.81 89.04 17.37
C VAL A 329 17.96 88.94 15.85
N ARG A 330 17.18 88.05 15.22
CA ARG A 330 17.00 87.97 13.75
C ARG A 330 15.51 88.10 13.42
N TRP A 331 15.16 89.01 12.51
CA TRP A 331 13.81 89.20 11.99
C TRP A 331 13.59 88.39 10.70
N GLY A 332 12.44 87.71 10.57
CA GLY A 332 11.89 87.21 9.29
C GLY A 332 11.72 85.69 9.19
N GLY A 333 10.47 85.20 9.12
CA GLY A 333 10.08 83.81 8.79
C GLY A 333 9.91 83.57 7.27
N PRO A 334 9.09 82.61 6.77
CA PRO A 334 8.40 81.49 7.43
C PRO A 334 8.52 80.10 6.69
N ALA A 335 7.77 79.11 7.20
CA ALA A 335 7.49 77.73 6.76
C ALA A 335 6.79 77.62 5.37
N GLY A 336 6.59 76.48 4.68
CA GLY A 336 6.74 75.04 4.93
C GLY A 336 6.04 74.20 3.82
N SER A 337 5.99 72.87 4.07
CA SER A 337 5.11 71.78 3.54
C SER A 337 5.17 71.23 2.09
N ALA A 338 5.61 69.96 2.02
CA ALA A 338 5.06 68.73 1.41
C ALA A 338 3.99 68.72 0.28
N GLY A 339 4.10 67.73 -0.62
CA GLY A 339 3.02 67.21 -1.48
C GLY A 339 3.46 66.21 -2.58
N SER A 340 2.66 65.16 -2.79
CA SER A 340 2.92 63.87 -3.47
C SER A 340 2.24 63.66 -4.85
N GLY A 341 2.67 62.67 -5.67
CA GLY A 341 1.75 61.71 -6.35
C GLY A 341 1.84 61.40 -7.87
N GLY A 342 2.25 60.16 -8.23
CA GLY A 342 1.79 59.23 -9.32
C GLY A 342 1.94 59.56 -10.83
N PRO A 343 1.63 58.65 -11.81
CA PRO A 343 1.24 57.20 -11.75
C PRO A 343 1.80 56.28 -12.90
N GLY A 344 1.43 54.97 -12.93
CA GLY A 344 1.43 54.14 -14.17
C GLY A 344 1.48 52.59 -14.03
N GLY A 345 0.50 51.86 -14.58
CA GLY A 345 0.51 50.41 -14.92
C GLY A 345 -0.20 50.21 -16.28
N PRO A 346 -0.64 49.01 -16.76
CA PRO A 346 -0.42 47.60 -16.34
C PRO A 346 -0.14 46.61 -17.53
N GLY A 347 -0.07 45.28 -17.30
CA GLY A 347 -0.22 44.29 -18.39
C GLY A 347 0.01 42.80 -18.06
N ALA A 348 -1.03 41.97 -18.21
CA ALA A 348 -1.09 40.50 -18.50
C ALA A 348 -2.60 40.10 -18.57
N PRO A 349 -3.07 38.90 -19.02
CA PRO A 349 -2.39 37.67 -19.48
C PRO A 349 -3.03 37.01 -20.74
N GLY A 350 -2.58 35.82 -21.15
CA GLY A 350 -3.28 34.97 -22.14
C GLY A 350 -2.92 33.47 -22.07
N ALA A 351 -3.93 32.59 -22.14
CA ALA A 351 -3.91 31.14 -22.42
C ALA A 351 -5.37 30.65 -22.62
N PRO A 352 -5.67 29.39 -22.99
CA PRO A 352 -5.25 28.60 -24.15
C PRO A 352 -6.47 28.01 -24.93
N GLY A 353 -6.24 27.31 -26.04
CA GLY A 353 -7.27 26.58 -26.83
C GLY A 353 -7.02 25.07 -26.86
N GLY A 354 -8.08 24.26 -26.91
CA GLY A 354 -8.06 22.79 -26.95
C GLY A 354 -8.82 22.18 -28.14
N PHE A 355 -8.65 20.87 -28.37
CA PHE A 355 -9.37 19.97 -29.29
C PHE A 355 -8.90 18.52 -28.97
N ALA A 356 -9.56 17.39 -29.25
CA ALA A 356 -10.93 16.96 -29.54
C ALA A 356 -10.93 15.42 -29.39
N GLY A 357 -12.10 14.81 -29.18
CA GLY A 357 -12.30 13.39 -28.82
C GLY A 357 -12.17 12.34 -29.95
N PRO A 358 -12.46 11.05 -29.64
CA PRO A 358 -11.83 9.88 -30.25
C PRO A 358 -12.71 9.13 -31.28
N SER A 359 -12.05 8.33 -32.14
CA SER A 359 -12.68 7.38 -33.07
C SER A 359 -12.24 5.93 -32.77
N GLY A 360 -13.21 5.00 -32.86
CA GLY A 360 -13.14 3.63 -32.36
C GLY A 360 -12.25 2.63 -33.13
N PRO A 361 -12.19 1.36 -32.67
CA PRO A 361 -11.11 0.43 -33.03
C PRO A 361 -11.43 -0.42 -34.26
N SER A 362 -10.42 -0.65 -35.10
CA SER A 362 -10.41 -1.61 -36.20
C SER A 362 -9.54 -2.82 -35.83
N ALA A 363 -10.12 -4.01 -35.85
CA ALA A 363 -9.46 -5.28 -35.57
C ALA A 363 -8.78 -5.83 -36.84
N LEU A 364 -7.51 -6.22 -36.75
CA LEU A 364 -6.85 -7.09 -37.73
C LEU A 364 -5.58 -7.70 -37.10
N VAL A 365 -5.51 -9.03 -37.11
CA VAL A 365 -4.43 -9.86 -37.67
C VAL A 365 -4.71 -11.29 -37.19
N GLY A 366 -5.10 -12.14 -38.13
CA GLY A 366 -5.06 -13.59 -37.99
C GLY A 366 -3.85 -14.12 -38.75
N THR A 367 -3.30 -15.23 -38.27
CA THR A 367 -2.47 -16.11 -39.07
C THR A 367 -2.80 -17.55 -38.69
N VAL A 368 -3.36 -18.26 -39.67
CA VAL A 368 -3.58 -19.71 -39.67
C VAL A 368 -2.44 -20.36 -40.46
N VAL A 369 -1.93 -21.49 -39.98
CA VAL A 369 -1.51 -22.61 -40.83
C VAL A 369 -2.01 -23.91 -40.16
N ALA A 370 -2.84 -24.67 -40.86
CA ALA A 370 -3.43 -25.96 -40.45
C ALA A 370 -2.41 -27.11 -40.61
N ASP A 371 -2.49 -28.23 -39.88
CA ASP A 371 -3.43 -29.33 -40.17
C ASP A 371 -3.63 -30.33 -39.01
N ALA A 372 -4.70 -31.14 -39.19
CA ALA A 372 -5.03 -32.43 -38.58
C ALA A 372 -6.00 -32.49 -37.39
N GLN A 373 -7.09 -33.21 -37.64
CA GLN A 373 -8.15 -33.65 -36.74
C GLN A 373 -7.61 -34.63 -35.68
N GLY A 374 -8.04 -34.44 -34.43
CA GLY A 374 -7.82 -35.43 -33.38
C GLY A 374 -8.37 -34.96 -32.04
N SER A 375 -9.32 -35.68 -31.48
CA SER A 375 -9.71 -35.52 -30.08
C SER A 375 -8.58 -36.02 -29.17
N GLY A 376 -8.07 -35.19 -28.26
CA GLY A 376 -7.24 -35.63 -27.13
C GLY A 376 -6.19 -34.61 -26.68
N THR A 377 -6.12 -34.41 -25.35
CA THR A 377 -5.00 -33.92 -24.51
C THR A 377 -3.97 -32.96 -25.12
N ALA A 378 -3.76 -31.79 -24.49
CA ALA A 378 -2.78 -30.74 -24.85
C ALA A 378 -1.52 -31.28 -25.55
N ASN A 379 -1.40 -31.04 -26.85
CA ASN A 379 -0.35 -31.62 -27.69
C ASN A 379 0.87 -30.68 -27.70
N GLY A 380 1.64 -30.68 -26.61
CA GLY A 380 2.91 -29.96 -26.49
C GLY A 380 3.00 -28.98 -25.33
N VAL A 381 4.18 -28.36 -25.20
CA VAL A 381 4.49 -27.41 -24.12
C VAL A 381 4.72 -26.00 -24.69
N LEU A 382 4.14 -24.97 -24.07
CA LEU A 382 4.31 -23.57 -24.43
C LEU A 382 5.11 -22.84 -23.34
N PRO A 383 6.34 -22.39 -23.65
CA PRO A 383 7.12 -21.54 -22.75
C PRO A 383 6.62 -20.10 -22.76
N VAL A 384 6.37 -19.52 -21.59
CA VAL A 384 5.99 -18.13 -21.39
C VAL A 384 6.97 -17.48 -20.43
N TYR A 385 7.55 -16.36 -20.86
CA TYR A 385 8.46 -15.55 -20.07
C TYR A 385 7.78 -14.23 -19.71
N LEU A 386 7.94 -13.82 -18.45
CA LEU A 386 7.54 -12.52 -17.93
C LEU A 386 8.82 -11.78 -17.54
N LEU A 387 9.13 -10.69 -18.25
CA LEU A 387 10.19 -9.77 -17.88
C LEU A 387 9.53 -8.50 -17.33
N ILE A 388 9.63 -8.29 -16.03
CA ILE A 388 8.94 -7.21 -15.32
C ILE A 388 10.00 -6.26 -14.74
N ASP A 389 9.84 -4.96 -15.00
CA ASP A 389 10.62 -3.90 -14.38
C ASP A 389 10.48 -3.93 -12.85
N GLU A 390 11.60 -3.85 -12.15
CA GLU A 390 11.73 -3.75 -10.70
C GLU A 390 12.43 -2.46 -10.29
N SER A 391 12.68 -1.53 -11.22
CA SER A 391 13.29 -0.25 -10.92
C SER A 391 12.40 0.64 -10.06
N ALA A 392 12.98 1.72 -9.53
CA ALA A 392 12.23 2.73 -8.76
C ALA A 392 11.07 3.36 -9.56
N ALA A 393 11.07 3.28 -10.89
CA ALA A 393 10.02 3.85 -11.74
C ALA A 393 8.66 3.16 -11.59
N VAL A 394 8.64 1.88 -11.18
CA VAL A 394 7.40 1.10 -10.97
C VAL A 394 7.00 0.93 -9.51
N ALA A 395 7.71 1.58 -8.58
CA ALA A 395 7.50 1.39 -7.14
C ALA A 395 6.02 1.58 -6.71
N GLY A 396 5.33 2.55 -7.31
CA GLY A 396 3.93 2.87 -6.99
C GLY A 396 2.89 1.86 -7.49
N CYS A 397 3.26 0.87 -8.30
CA CYS A 397 2.33 -0.13 -8.84
C CYS A 397 2.74 -1.59 -8.58
N LEU A 398 3.85 -1.82 -7.87
CA LEU A 398 4.43 -3.15 -7.72
C LEU A 398 3.54 -4.13 -6.95
N ASP A 399 2.82 -3.66 -5.93
CA ASP A 399 1.85 -4.47 -5.19
C ASP A 399 0.71 -4.95 -6.10
N GLY A 400 0.24 -4.08 -7.01
CA GLY A 400 -0.75 -4.42 -8.03
C GLY A 400 -0.24 -5.49 -8.98
N LEU A 401 1.02 -5.39 -9.42
CA LEU A 401 1.67 -6.40 -10.27
C LEU A 401 1.84 -7.75 -9.55
N ASN A 402 2.26 -7.74 -8.28
CA ASN A 402 2.36 -8.94 -7.45
C ASN A 402 1.00 -9.62 -7.26
N ASN A 403 -0.06 -8.84 -7.01
CA ASN A 403 -1.43 -9.34 -6.97
C ASN A 403 -1.88 -9.91 -8.33
N ALA A 404 -1.49 -9.28 -9.43
CA ALA A 404 -1.79 -9.77 -10.77
C ALA A 404 -1.13 -11.11 -11.09
N LEU A 405 0.14 -11.32 -10.71
CA LEU A 405 0.83 -12.61 -10.88
C LEU A 405 0.11 -13.73 -10.11
N ARG A 406 -0.28 -13.47 -8.85
CA ARG A 406 -1.09 -14.42 -8.05
C ARG A 406 -2.46 -14.68 -8.68
N GLY A 407 -3.10 -13.64 -9.20
CA GLY A 407 -4.37 -13.74 -9.92
C GLY A 407 -4.27 -14.55 -11.21
N LEU A 408 -3.19 -14.39 -11.98
CA LEU A 408 -2.89 -15.18 -13.17
C LEU A 408 -2.74 -16.66 -12.84
N HIS A 409 -1.96 -16.99 -11.80
CA HIS A 409 -1.82 -18.36 -11.31
C HIS A 409 -3.17 -19.00 -10.96
N SER A 410 -3.97 -18.28 -10.16
CA SER A 410 -5.30 -18.73 -9.75
C SER A 410 -6.23 -18.97 -10.96
N ALA A 411 -6.19 -18.06 -11.94
CA ALA A 411 -7.00 -18.16 -13.15
C ALA A 411 -6.57 -19.34 -14.05
N LEU A 412 -5.26 -19.60 -14.16
CA LEU A 412 -4.74 -20.71 -14.95
C LEU A 412 -5.10 -22.07 -14.35
N LEU A 413 -5.22 -22.17 -13.03
CA LEU A 413 -5.60 -23.40 -12.34
C LEU A 413 -7.12 -23.63 -12.28
N THR A 414 -7.92 -22.78 -12.94
CA THR A 414 -9.38 -22.86 -12.95
C THR A 414 -9.94 -22.81 -14.38
N PRO A 415 -10.18 -23.96 -15.05
CA PRO A 415 -9.87 -25.34 -14.64
C PRO A 415 -8.39 -25.70 -14.87
N PRO A 416 -7.81 -26.63 -14.09
CA PRO A 416 -6.36 -26.90 -14.07
C PRO A 416 -5.82 -27.50 -15.37
N GLU A 417 -6.67 -28.17 -16.15
CA GLU A 417 -6.30 -28.72 -17.47
C GLU A 417 -5.83 -27.64 -18.45
N THR A 418 -6.30 -26.40 -18.26
CA THR A 418 -5.92 -25.26 -19.11
C THR A 418 -4.42 -24.97 -18.98
N ALA A 419 -3.82 -25.16 -17.81
CA ALA A 419 -2.42 -24.83 -17.56
C ALA A 419 -1.43 -25.98 -17.84
N ALA A 420 -1.90 -27.19 -18.11
CA ALA A 420 -1.07 -28.41 -18.14
C ALA A 420 0.13 -28.32 -19.12
N GLY A 421 -0.10 -27.72 -20.30
CA GLY A 421 0.93 -27.52 -21.31
C GLY A 421 1.73 -26.22 -21.14
N LEU A 422 1.40 -25.36 -20.18
CA LEU A 422 2.08 -24.08 -19.99
C LEU A 422 3.33 -24.23 -19.11
N ARG A 423 4.40 -23.51 -19.46
CA ARG A 423 5.53 -23.30 -18.57
C ARG A 423 5.75 -21.81 -18.41
N ILE A 424 5.90 -21.33 -17.18
CA ILE A 424 6.08 -19.91 -16.89
C ILE A 424 7.45 -19.69 -16.25
N SER A 425 8.14 -18.62 -16.67
CA SER A 425 9.29 -18.05 -15.97
C SER A 425 9.05 -16.57 -15.71
N VAL A 426 9.46 -16.09 -14.54
CA VAL A 426 9.34 -14.69 -14.11
C VAL A 426 10.72 -14.14 -13.82
N LEU A 427 11.06 -13.03 -14.48
CA LEU A 427 12.31 -12.31 -14.37
C LEU A 427 12.04 -10.86 -13.98
N GLY A 428 12.79 -10.37 -12.98
CA GLY A 428 12.81 -8.99 -12.54
C GLY A 428 13.98 -8.24 -13.18
N ALA A 429 13.73 -7.09 -13.77
CA ALA A 429 14.73 -6.23 -14.42
C ALA A 429 14.94 -4.92 -13.64
N ALA A 430 16.16 -4.67 -13.17
CA ALA A 430 16.57 -3.42 -12.54
C ALA A 430 18.00 -3.09 -13.00
N GLY A 431 18.92 -2.71 -12.10
CA GLY A 431 20.34 -2.56 -12.41
C GLY A 431 21.04 -3.88 -12.79
N ASP A 432 20.42 -5.01 -12.45
CA ASP A 432 20.75 -6.37 -12.86
C ASP A 432 19.45 -7.15 -13.16
N THR A 433 19.55 -8.45 -13.48
CA THR A 433 18.37 -9.27 -13.82
C THR A 433 18.32 -10.54 -13.01
N THR A 434 17.22 -10.74 -12.30
CA THR A 434 17.02 -11.90 -11.41
C THR A 434 15.89 -12.75 -11.94
N ALA A 435 16.11 -14.07 -12.01
CA ALA A 435 15.04 -15.02 -12.25
C ALA A 435 14.38 -15.35 -10.92
N HIS A 436 13.16 -14.85 -10.70
CA HIS A 436 12.40 -15.11 -9.49
C HIS A 436 11.64 -16.45 -9.56
N LEU A 437 11.17 -16.79 -10.75
CA LEU A 437 10.61 -18.11 -11.06
C LEU A 437 11.37 -18.69 -12.27
N PRO A 438 12.13 -19.79 -12.10
CA PRO A 438 12.71 -20.49 -13.24
C PRO A 438 11.60 -21.04 -14.14
N MET A 439 11.93 -21.51 -15.35
CA MET A 439 10.93 -22.07 -16.27
C MET A 439 10.29 -23.33 -15.66
N SER A 440 9.08 -23.18 -15.14
CA SER A 440 8.38 -24.16 -14.30
C SER A 440 6.97 -24.44 -14.81
N ALA A 441 6.46 -25.65 -14.52
CA ALA A 441 5.05 -25.96 -14.69
C ALA A 441 4.19 -25.10 -13.77
N VAL A 442 2.99 -24.76 -14.23
CA VAL A 442 2.00 -24.05 -13.43
C VAL A 442 1.14 -25.09 -12.72
N GLU A 443 1.50 -25.36 -11.48
CA GLU A 443 0.87 -26.34 -10.59
C GLU A 443 0.29 -25.64 -9.37
N TRP A 444 -0.57 -26.33 -8.61
CA TRP A 444 -1.13 -25.80 -7.36
C TRP A 444 -0.06 -25.44 -6.32
N THR A 445 1.10 -26.10 -6.38
CA THR A 445 2.27 -25.88 -5.53
C THR A 445 3.19 -24.76 -6.04
N THR A 446 2.99 -24.28 -7.27
CA THR A 446 3.81 -23.20 -7.84
C THR A 446 3.52 -21.90 -7.10
N VAL A 447 4.47 -21.44 -6.31
CA VAL A 447 4.37 -20.14 -5.62
C VAL A 447 4.81 -19.04 -6.58
N MET A 448 3.89 -18.12 -6.92
CA MET A 448 4.26 -16.95 -7.70
C MET A 448 5.18 -16.03 -6.89
N PRO A 449 6.25 -15.51 -7.50
CA PRO A 449 7.22 -14.72 -6.77
C PRO A 449 6.67 -13.35 -6.37
N GLU A 450 7.31 -12.76 -5.36
CA GLU A 450 7.09 -11.37 -4.96
C GLU A 450 8.22 -10.51 -5.55
N LEU A 451 7.84 -9.62 -6.47
CA LEU A 451 8.72 -8.61 -7.05
C LEU A 451 8.93 -7.48 -6.06
N ARG A 452 10.14 -6.92 -6.02
CA ARG A 452 10.51 -5.83 -5.10
C ARG A 452 11.23 -4.71 -5.83
N VAL A 453 11.11 -3.48 -5.33
CA VAL A 453 11.84 -2.35 -5.89
C VAL A 453 13.34 -2.54 -5.67
N ARG A 454 14.11 -2.34 -6.73
CA ARG A 454 15.55 -2.49 -6.78
C ARG A 454 16.21 -1.31 -7.48
N ALA A 455 17.50 -1.13 -7.21
CA ALA A 455 18.28 -0.03 -7.75
C ALA A 455 18.65 -0.28 -9.22
N GLY A 456 18.65 0.80 -10.01
CA GLY A 456 19.05 0.81 -11.41
C GLY A 456 17.96 0.39 -12.40
N ALA A 457 18.18 0.67 -13.69
CA ALA A 457 17.28 0.31 -14.79
C ALA A 457 18.08 -0.04 -16.06
N ARG A 458 18.54 -1.28 -16.17
CA ARG A 458 19.46 -1.77 -17.23
C ARG A 458 18.79 -2.84 -18.10
N HIS A 459 18.07 -2.40 -19.13
CA HIS A 459 17.36 -3.29 -20.04
C HIS A 459 18.29 -4.17 -20.89
N ASP A 460 19.52 -3.72 -21.18
CA ASP A 460 20.53 -4.48 -21.90
C ASP A 460 20.89 -5.79 -21.18
N LEU A 461 21.10 -5.72 -19.86
CA LEU A 461 21.40 -6.90 -19.03
C LEU A 461 20.24 -7.89 -18.98
N ALA A 462 19.00 -7.38 -18.98
CA ALA A 462 17.80 -8.21 -19.01
C ALA A 462 17.70 -9.03 -20.29
N PHE A 463 17.90 -8.39 -21.44
CA PHE A 463 17.89 -9.10 -22.72
C PHE A 463 19.11 -10.01 -22.89
N GLU A 464 20.28 -9.66 -22.33
CA GLU A 464 21.44 -10.54 -22.34
C GLU A 464 21.20 -11.81 -21.51
N ARG A 465 20.51 -11.67 -20.38
CA ARG A 465 20.12 -12.80 -19.53
C ARG A 465 19.14 -13.72 -20.27
N LEU A 466 18.12 -13.15 -20.93
CA LEU A 466 17.17 -13.92 -21.75
C LEU A 466 17.85 -14.63 -22.93
N ARG A 467 18.83 -13.99 -23.59
CA ARG A 467 19.59 -14.61 -24.70
C ARG A 467 20.33 -15.88 -24.29
N ARG A 468 20.70 -16.02 -23.01
CA ARG A 468 21.32 -17.23 -22.46
C ARG A 468 20.27 -18.23 -21.97
N LEU A 469 19.26 -17.74 -21.23
CA LEU A 469 18.24 -18.59 -20.61
C LEU A 469 17.30 -19.26 -21.62
N VAL A 470 16.82 -18.53 -22.64
CA VAL A 470 15.82 -19.06 -23.58
C VAL A 470 16.33 -20.30 -24.32
N PRO A 471 17.55 -20.32 -24.89
CA PRO A 471 18.10 -21.54 -25.50
C PRO A 471 18.27 -22.70 -24.52
N GLU A 472 18.72 -22.44 -23.29
CA GLU A 472 18.93 -23.46 -22.25
C GLU A 472 17.60 -24.12 -21.84
N ASP A 473 16.58 -23.32 -21.56
CA ASP A 473 15.24 -23.81 -21.22
C ASP A 473 14.59 -24.54 -22.39
N LEU A 474 14.73 -24.02 -23.62
CA LEU A 474 14.20 -24.69 -24.81
C LEU A 474 14.88 -26.04 -25.06
N ALA A 475 16.19 -26.15 -24.83
CA ALA A 475 16.90 -27.43 -24.92
C ALA A 475 16.37 -28.43 -23.89
N ARG A 476 16.17 -27.99 -22.64
CA ARG A 476 15.59 -28.81 -21.57
C ARG A 476 14.18 -29.27 -21.91
N LEU A 477 13.30 -28.34 -22.31
CA LEU A 477 11.92 -28.67 -22.66
C LEU A 477 11.83 -29.60 -23.87
N LYS A 478 12.72 -29.48 -24.85
CA LYS A 478 12.78 -30.39 -26.02
C LYS A 478 13.27 -31.79 -25.65
N ALA A 479 14.05 -31.93 -24.57
CA ALA A 479 14.43 -33.23 -24.04
C ALA A 479 13.26 -33.91 -23.30
N GLU A 480 12.40 -33.12 -22.65
CA GLU A 480 11.27 -33.61 -21.82
C GLU A 480 9.96 -33.79 -22.61
N HIS A 481 9.77 -33.02 -23.69
CA HIS A 481 8.50 -32.94 -24.41
C HIS A 481 8.68 -33.10 -25.92
N ARG A 482 7.79 -33.88 -26.53
CA ARG A 482 7.81 -34.17 -27.99
C ARG A 482 7.57 -32.93 -28.85
N VAL A 483 6.75 -32.00 -28.38
CA VAL A 483 6.39 -30.77 -29.09
C VAL A 483 6.62 -29.59 -28.14
N VAL A 484 7.49 -28.67 -28.55
CA VAL A 484 7.77 -27.42 -27.84
C VAL A 484 7.39 -26.27 -28.75
N HIS A 485 6.39 -25.50 -28.34
CA HIS A 485 5.89 -24.35 -29.09
C HIS A 485 6.83 -23.15 -28.96
N ARG A 486 6.70 -22.19 -29.88
CA ARG A 486 7.52 -20.97 -29.85
C ARG A 486 7.28 -20.21 -28.54
N PRO A 487 8.33 -19.80 -27.82
CA PRO A 487 8.14 -19.04 -26.59
C PRO A 487 7.40 -17.73 -26.81
N VAL A 488 6.62 -17.32 -25.81
CA VAL A 488 6.02 -15.97 -25.75
C VAL A 488 6.71 -15.20 -24.62
N LEU A 489 7.16 -13.99 -24.90
CA LEU A 489 7.82 -13.11 -23.93
C LEU A 489 6.96 -11.86 -23.73
N PHE A 490 6.45 -11.68 -22.52
CA PHE A 490 5.83 -10.43 -22.06
C PHE A 490 6.90 -9.56 -21.41
N VAL A 491 7.02 -8.31 -21.84
CA VAL A 491 7.92 -7.31 -21.28
C VAL A 491 7.11 -6.16 -20.75
N LEU A 492 7.34 -5.78 -19.48
CA LEU A 492 6.82 -4.57 -18.87
C LEU A 492 7.99 -3.68 -18.46
N PHE A 493 8.06 -2.46 -19.01
CA PHE A 493 8.97 -1.41 -18.55
C PHE A 493 8.19 -0.17 -18.11
N GLY A 494 8.60 0.43 -17.00
CA GLY A 494 7.91 1.58 -16.38
C GLY A 494 8.71 2.88 -16.38
N GLY A 495 10.01 2.80 -16.68
CA GLY A 495 10.93 3.94 -16.68
C GLY A 495 11.85 3.99 -17.89
N VAL A 496 12.65 5.04 -17.94
CA VAL A 496 13.69 5.21 -18.95
C VAL A 496 14.88 4.34 -18.56
N CYS A 497 15.44 3.60 -19.52
CA CYS A 497 16.69 2.86 -19.33
C CYS A 497 17.82 3.81 -18.92
N GLU A 498 18.61 3.43 -17.92
CA GLU A 498 19.89 4.06 -17.63
C GLU A 498 20.87 3.74 -18.77
N GLU A 499 21.30 4.77 -19.50
CA GLU A 499 22.17 4.78 -20.69
C GLU A 499 22.86 3.45 -21.08
N SER A 500 22.41 2.85 -22.20
CA SER A 500 23.18 1.90 -23.03
C SER A 500 22.47 1.71 -24.38
N VAL A 501 23.11 2.02 -25.51
CA VAL A 501 22.54 1.79 -26.86
C VAL A 501 22.50 0.28 -27.21
N ARG A 502 23.16 -0.56 -26.41
CA ARG A 502 23.40 -1.98 -26.71
C ARG A 502 22.17 -2.86 -26.60
N TRP A 503 21.14 -2.47 -25.84
CA TRP A 503 19.94 -3.30 -25.69
C TRP A 503 19.28 -3.61 -27.05
N ARG A 504 19.36 -2.70 -28.03
CA ARG A 504 18.80 -2.91 -29.38
C ARG A 504 19.45 -4.07 -30.12
N GLU A 505 20.77 -4.18 -30.02
CA GLU A 505 21.52 -5.29 -30.64
C GLU A 505 21.17 -6.60 -29.95
N THR A 506 21.06 -6.59 -28.62
CA THR A 506 20.70 -7.78 -27.84
C THR A 506 19.27 -8.25 -28.12
N VAL A 507 18.29 -7.33 -28.20
CA VAL A 507 16.90 -7.66 -28.59
C VAL A 507 16.83 -8.19 -30.01
N ARG A 508 17.54 -7.57 -30.95
CA ARG A 508 17.59 -8.06 -32.34
C ARG A 508 18.14 -9.48 -32.38
N ALA A 509 19.25 -9.75 -31.68
CA ALA A 509 19.80 -11.10 -31.60
C ALA A 509 18.86 -12.11 -30.92
N LEU A 510 18.04 -11.68 -29.95
CA LEU A 510 17.05 -12.53 -29.29
C LEU A 510 15.87 -12.87 -30.22
N THR A 511 15.43 -11.91 -31.05
CA THR A 511 14.20 -11.98 -31.85
C THR A 511 14.41 -12.35 -33.33
N ASP A 512 15.65 -12.32 -33.81
CA ASP A 512 16.02 -12.67 -35.18
C ASP A 512 15.83 -14.18 -35.45
N PRO A 513 14.94 -14.57 -36.37
CA PRO A 513 14.71 -15.97 -36.70
C PRO A 513 15.88 -16.68 -37.36
N VAL A 514 16.77 -15.93 -38.02
CA VAL A 514 17.94 -16.50 -38.68
C VAL A 514 19.02 -16.83 -37.65
N ALA A 515 19.31 -15.89 -36.75
CA ALA A 515 20.30 -16.08 -35.70
C ALA A 515 19.81 -16.95 -34.53
N ASN A 516 18.50 -16.92 -34.22
CA ASN A 516 17.89 -17.65 -33.12
C ASN A 516 16.63 -18.41 -33.59
N PRO A 517 16.77 -19.69 -34.00
CA PRO A 517 15.62 -20.52 -34.37
C PRO A 517 14.57 -20.64 -33.26
N GLY A 518 15.00 -20.54 -32.00
CA GLY A 518 14.16 -20.54 -30.80
C GLY A 518 13.62 -19.16 -30.40
N HIS A 519 13.65 -18.16 -31.28
CA HIS A 519 13.27 -16.79 -30.92
C HIS A 519 11.87 -16.70 -30.29
N PRO A 520 11.68 -15.89 -29.23
CA PRO A 520 10.37 -15.66 -28.67
C PRO A 520 9.53 -14.73 -29.58
N THR A 521 8.21 -14.81 -29.43
CA THR A 521 7.28 -13.76 -29.83
C THR A 521 7.19 -12.75 -28.69
N VAL A 522 7.58 -11.49 -28.93
CA VAL A 522 7.73 -10.47 -27.88
C VAL A 522 6.54 -9.52 -27.88
N ILE A 523 5.94 -9.35 -26.70
CA ILE A 523 4.84 -8.44 -26.40
C ILE A 523 5.40 -7.41 -25.43
N ALA A 524 5.55 -6.16 -25.89
CA ALA A 524 6.22 -5.11 -25.13
C ALA A 524 5.20 -4.09 -24.64
N VAL A 525 5.20 -3.81 -23.34
CA VAL A 525 4.27 -2.87 -22.71
C VAL A 525 5.07 -1.82 -21.94
N GLY A 526 4.87 -0.56 -22.30
CA GLY A 526 5.41 0.60 -21.59
C GLY A 526 4.37 1.23 -20.69
N ILE A 527 4.69 1.43 -19.42
CA ILE A 527 3.87 2.21 -18.47
C ILE A 527 4.70 3.37 -17.90
N GLY A 528 4.05 4.28 -17.18
CA GLY A 528 4.74 5.38 -16.49
C GLY A 528 5.56 6.25 -17.44
N ARG A 529 6.87 6.26 -17.27
CA ARG A 529 7.82 7.07 -18.05
C ARG A 529 8.64 6.24 -19.06
N ALA A 530 8.18 5.04 -19.41
CA ALA A 530 8.84 4.23 -20.43
C ALA A 530 8.91 4.94 -21.79
N ASP A 531 10.04 4.81 -22.49
CA ASP A 531 10.24 5.41 -23.80
C ASP A 531 9.46 4.64 -24.89
N GLU A 532 8.50 5.30 -25.53
CA GLU A 532 7.70 4.74 -26.61
C GLU A 532 8.54 4.21 -27.78
N ALA A 533 9.64 4.88 -28.12
CA ALA A 533 10.53 4.43 -29.19
C ALA A 533 11.28 3.15 -28.81
N GLU A 534 11.64 3.02 -27.53
CA GLU A 534 12.24 1.80 -26.98
C GLU A 534 11.24 0.64 -27.02
N ILE A 535 10.04 0.82 -26.47
CA ILE A 535 8.98 -0.21 -26.44
C ILE A 535 8.63 -0.70 -27.85
N ARG A 536 8.50 0.22 -28.81
CA ARG A 536 8.26 -0.12 -30.23
C ARG A 536 9.35 -1.00 -30.81
N ALA A 537 10.61 -0.72 -30.46
CA ALA A 537 11.75 -1.46 -30.99
C ALA A 537 12.03 -2.78 -30.25
N ILE A 538 11.47 -2.97 -29.06
CA ILE A 538 11.54 -4.26 -28.33
C ILE A 538 10.68 -5.33 -29.00
N ALA A 539 9.48 -4.96 -29.46
CA ALA A 539 8.62 -5.87 -30.19
C ALA A 539 9.08 -5.98 -31.66
N ARG A 540 9.28 -7.21 -32.15
CA ARG A 540 9.57 -7.45 -33.58
C ARG A 540 8.43 -6.98 -34.49
N TYR A 541 7.20 -7.16 -34.01
CA TYR A 541 5.98 -6.78 -34.68
C TYR A 541 5.39 -5.57 -33.95
N PRO A 542 5.30 -4.39 -34.58
CA PRO A 542 4.83 -3.16 -33.92
C PRO A 542 3.45 -3.31 -33.27
N GLU A 543 2.59 -4.17 -33.80
CA GLU A 543 1.26 -4.47 -33.28
C GLU A 543 1.24 -5.19 -31.92
N LEU A 544 2.40 -5.72 -31.49
CA LEU A 544 2.61 -6.33 -30.18
C LEU A 544 3.31 -5.37 -29.20
N ALA A 545 3.50 -4.11 -29.58
CA ALA A 545 3.99 -3.06 -28.70
C ALA A 545 2.82 -2.16 -28.24
N PHE A 546 2.76 -1.91 -26.95
CA PHE A 546 1.71 -1.14 -26.29
C PHE A 546 2.31 -0.13 -25.32
N VAL A 547 1.70 1.03 -25.18
CA VAL A 547 2.06 2.02 -24.17
C VAL A 547 0.82 2.51 -23.45
N ALA A 548 0.95 2.86 -22.18
CA ALA A 548 -0.10 3.55 -21.45
C ALA A 548 -0.49 4.86 -22.15
N GLU A 549 -1.78 5.18 -22.15
CA GLU A 549 -2.27 6.45 -22.66
C GLU A 549 -1.67 7.63 -21.88
N PRO A 550 -1.41 8.77 -22.54
CA PRO A 550 -0.89 9.95 -21.86
C PRO A 550 -1.81 10.36 -20.70
N GLY A 551 -1.24 10.51 -19.50
CA GLY A 551 -1.97 10.93 -18.30
C GLY A 551 -2.66 9.80 -17.52
N LEU A 552 -2.59 8.55 -17.98
CA LEU A 552 -3.03 7.41 -17.18
C LEU A 552 -2.10 7.22 -15.98
N ASP A 553 -2.67 7.05 -14.79
CA ASP A 553 -1.87 6.83 -13.59
C ASP A 553 -1.17 5.46 -13.64
N LEU A 554 -0.03 5.37 -12.93
CA LEU A 554 0.85 4.20 -12.97
C LEU A 554 0.17 2.93 -12.48
N ALA A 555 -0.68 3.02 -11.45
CA ALA A 555 -1.37 1.86 -10.89
C ALA A 555 -2.41 1.32 -11.88
N THR A 556 -3.25 2.19 -12.45
CA THR A 556 -4.21 1.80 -13.48
C THR A 556 -3.51 1.23 -14.72
N ALA A 557 -2.40 1.84 -15.16
CA ALA A 557 -1.63 1.31 -16.29
C ALA A 557 -1.10 -0.11 -16.03
N ALA A 558 -0.62 -0.38 -14.82
CA ALA A 558 -0.20 -1.72 -14.39
C ALA A 558 -1.38 -2.71 -14.33
N GLU A 559 -2.57 -2.28 -13.91
CA GLU A 559 -3.79 -3.09 -13.96
C GLU A 559 -4.21 -3.43 -15.41
N ARG A 560 -4.01 -2.51 -16.35
CA ARG A 560 -4.25 -2.78 -17.79
C ARG A 560 -3.24 -3.77 -18.35
N PHE A 561 -1.96 -3.65 -17.99
CA PHE A 561 -0.97 -4.67 -18.30
C PHE A 561 -1.36 -6.04 -17.72
N ALA A 562 -1.75 -6.09 -16.44
CA ALA A 562 -2.19 -7.31 -15.78
C ALA A 562 -3.38 -7.98 -16.50
N SER A 563 -4.34 -7.17 -16.96
CA SER A 563 -5.48 -7.66 -17.73
C SER A 563 -5.04 -8.21 -19.09
N LEU A 564 -4.20 -7.48 -19.83
CA LEU A 564 -3.61 -7.93 -21.09
C LEU A 564 -2.91 -9.27 -20.93
N LEU A 565 -2.02 -9.35 -19.93
CA LEU A 565 -1.25 -10.55 -19.62
C LEU A 565 -2.18 -11.72 -19.33
N ARG A 566 -3.12 -11.54 -18.41
CA ARG A 566 -4.05 -12.59 -17.99
C ARG A 566 -4.86 -13.10 -19.16
N ASP A 567 -5.48 -12.21 -19.91
CA ASP A 567 -6.40 -12.60 -20.97
C ASP A 567 -5.63 -13.26 -22.14
N SER A 568 -4.42 -12.76 -22.46
CA SER A 568 -3.54 -13.37 -23.48
C SER A 568 -3.05 -14.76 -23.08
N VAL A 569 -2.60 -14.93 -21.84
CA VAL A 569 -2.08 -16.22 -21.36
C VAL A 569 -3.20 -17.25 -21.21
N LEU A 570 -4.40 -16.83 -20.77
CA LEU A 570 -5.58 -17.70 -20.75
C LEU A 570 -6.06 -18.08 -22.16
N TYR A 571 -5.92 -17.18 -23.14
CA TYR A 571 -6.21 -17.50 -24.53
C TYR A 571 -5.22 -18.54 -25.07
N LEU A 572 -3.92 -18.30 -24.89
CA LEU A 572 -2.86 -19.22 -25.30
C LEU A 572 -3.01 -20.61 -24.68
N SER A 573 -3.36 -20.68 -23.40
CA SER A 573 -3.50 -21.93 -22.66
C SER A 573 -4.71 -22.75 -23.14
N ARG A 574 -5.84 -22.10 -23.43
CA ARG A 574 -7.00 -22.74 -24.08
C ARG A 574 -6.69 -23.20 -25.51
N GLY A 575 -5.99 -22.36 -26.28
CA GLY A 575 -5.55 -22.71 -27.64
C GLY A 575 -4.63 -23.94 -27.63
N LEU A 576 -3.72 -24.02 -26.66
CA LEU A 576 -2.83 -25.17 -26.47
C LEU A 576 -3.59 -26.45 -26.14
N ALA A 577 -4.60 -26.38 -25.27
CA ALA A 577 -5.48 -27.52 -24.97
C ALA A 577 -6.26 -27.98 -26.21
N GLY A 578 -6.63 -27.05 -27.09
CA GLY A 578 -7.27 -27.31 -28.39
C GLY A 578 -6.32 -27.67 -29.53
N GLY A 579 -5.00 -27.75 -29.28
CA GLY A 579 -3.99 -28.11 -30.30
C GLY A 579 -3.58 -26.98 -31.26
N ARG A 580 -4.01 -25.74 -31.02
CA ARG A 580 -3.65 -24.54 -31.81
C ARG A 580 -3.34 -23.36 -30.88
N PRO A 581 -2.08 -23.22 -30.41
CA PRO A 581 -1.68 -22.10 -29.57
C PRO A 581 -1.42 -20.86 -30.44
N ASP A 582 -2.48 -20.30 -31.02
CA ASP A 582 -2.41 -19.02 -31.70
C ASP A 582 -2.36 -17.89 -30.67
N LEU A 583 -1.62 -16.82 -30.96
CA LEU A 583 -1.56 -15.63 -30.11
C LEU A 583 -2.61 -14.63 -30.58
N PHE A 584 -3.58 -14.32 -29.71
CA PHE A 584 -4.52 -13.24 -29.88
C PHE A 584 -4.34 -12.22 -28.75
N ILE A 585 -4.20 -10.95 -29.11
CA ILE A 585 -4.06 -9.85 -28.14
C ILE A 585 -5.06 -8.77 -28.50
N GLU A 586 -6.01 -8.57 -27.59
CA GLU A 586 -6.87 -7.40 -27.59
C GLU A 586 -6.21 -6.29 -26.78
N CYS A 587 -6.23 -5.05 -27.29
CA CYS A 587 -5.66 -3.91 -26.58
C CYS A 587 -6.64 -3.48 -25.47
N PRO A 588 -6.28 -3.60 -24.17
CA PRO A 588 -7.16 -3.14 -23.10
C PRO A 588 -7.37 -1.63 -23.16
N PRO A 589 -8.51 -1.12 -22.65
CA PRO A 589 -8.74 0.32 -22.55
C PRO A 589 -7.65 0.98 -21.69
N GLY A 590 -7.14 2.14 -22.12
CA GLY A 590 -6.06 2.86 -21.45
C GLY A 590 -4.65 2.44 -21.89
N LEU A 591 -4.51 1.38 -22.70
CA LEU A 591 -3.28 1.13 -23.46
C LEU A 591 -3.52 1.47 -24.93
N ARG A 592 -2.49 2.02 -25.58
CA ARG A 592 -2.44 2.31 -27.01
C ARG A 592 -1.44 1.39 -27.69
N ARG A 593 -1.85 0.76 -28.78
CA ARG A 593 -0.96 -0.03 -29.65
C ARG A 593 -0.04 0.89 -30.47
N LEU A 594 1.24 0.53 -30.59
CA LEU A 594 2.24 1.30 -31.33
C LEU A 594 2.36 0.92 -32.80
N GLY A 595 1.77 -0.21 -33.19
CA GLY A 595 1.66 -0.71 -34.56
C GLY A 595 0.22 -0.96 -34.96
N GLY A 596 -0.27 -0.10 -35.84
CA GLY A 596 -1.63 -0.07 -36.34
C GLY A 596 -1.87 1.34 -36.87
N THR A 597 -2.18 1.48 -38.15
CA THR A 597 -2.53 2.77 -38.77
C THR A 597 -3.71 3.39 -38.04
N GLY A 598 -3.63 4.72 -37.85
CA GLY A 598 -4.79 5.53 -37.48
C GLY A 598 -5.81 5.66 -38.59
#